data_AF-A0A3M1C854-F1
#
_entry.id   AF-A0A3M1C854-F1
#
_cell.length_a   1.000
_cell.length_b   1.000
_cell.length_c   1.000
_cell.angle_alpha   90.00
_cell.angle_beta   90.00
_cell.angle_gamma   90.00
#
_symmetry.space_group_name_H-M   'P 1'
#
loop_
_entity.id
_entity.type
_entity.pdbx_description
1 polymer ?
#
loop_
_entity_poly.entity_id
_entity_poly.type
_entity_poly.pdbx_seq_one_letter_code
_entity_poly.pdbx_strand_id
1 'polypeptide(L)'
;MNNYRILNRIILINIANVKYADIELNGNTCFVGANNYGKTSLQRAILFFYSANSRALGISSSQKPFEEHYFRYDNSYIVYEVATESSPFFVMVYRHNKLVFRFVDSEYMPDFFFNDNNEALKFREVLANLDKKNIFYSNQIDTFERYRNILYGTETDPKLNKFFLLRGNEKYQNIPKSITNVFLSSKNSIDSRFIKDFIAGAISNETDVIQLENIERQLRQFAEKYQDIDTFLKKETQQLIELIEQKYDQVQILKNAQQEAALKLGSALRYADTQHNLLLSSIQEKENKIEQLKENYEALKYSLEEKQKDLREQIGFYDGMIREAQRKLDIYKEKNIESILAQYQEKQQLESRLQVLQKEYDALTSDVQNIEVQYQSLLNEVRNEIQSVTNKINANITEIVNHYNELILLQKEEQNKREASLKQQLQSAIASIDNDLNQKQIELGQLKSEEKISANIQPYEKEIKQLELEITE
;
A
#
# COMPACT_ATOMS: atom_id res chain seq x y z
N MET A 1 45.76 32.00 12.29
CA MET A 1 46.67 32.31 13.41
C MET A 1 48.06 31.85 13.02
N ASN A 2 49.09 32.64 13.29
CA ASN A 2 50.43 32.32 12.84
C ASN A 2 51.12 31.37 13.82
N ASN A 3 51.48 30.17 13.36
CA ASN A 3 52.26 29.21 14.13
C ASN A 3 53.75 29.61 14.12
N TYR A 4 54.11 30.74 14.74
CA TYR A 4 55.50 31.08 15.00
C TYR A 4 55.75 31.37 16.48
N ARG A 5 56.96 31.03 16.92
CA ARG A 5 57.52 31.47 18.20
C ARG A 5 58.74 32.32 17.89
N ILE A 6 58.76 33.57 18.36
CA ILE A 6 59.80 34.53 18.00
C ILE A 6 60.08 35.50 19.15
N LEU A 7 61.34 35.90 19.29
CA LEU A 7 61.72 37.02 20.15
C LEU A 7 61.05 38.30 19.63
N ASN A 8 60.07 38.80 20.37
CA ASN A 8 59.19 39.91 19.97
C ASN A 8 59.67 41.25 20.50
N ARG A 9 60.09 41.31 21.78
CA ARG A 9 60.61 42.52 22.42
C ARG A 9 61.86 42.23 23.25
N ILE A 10 62.73 43.23 23.34
CA ILE A 10 63.84 43.27 24.31
C ILE A 10 63.73 44.55 25.14
N ILE A 11 63.71 44.38 26.46
CA ILE A 11 63.63 45.47 27.42
C ILE A 11 64.92 45.51 28.23
N LEU A 12 65.49 46.70 28.36
CA LEU A 12 66.75 46.98 29.05
C LEU A 12 66.48 47.91 30.23
N ILE A 13 66.67 47.41 31.45
CA ILE A 13 66.44 48.15 32.70
C ILE A 13 67.79 48.33 33.41
N ASN A 14 68.21 49.58 33.62
CA ASN A 14 69.51 49.95 34.20
C ASN A 14 70.71 49.19 33.58
N ILE A 15 70.72 49.07 32.25
CA ILE A 15 71.76 48.36 31.48
C ILE A 15 72.76 49.36 30.89
N ALA A 16 74.05 49.19 31.21
CA ALA A 16 75.13 50.09 30.80
C ALA A 16 74.83 51.57 31.14
N ASN A 17 74.43 52.38 30.15
CA ASN A 17 74.07 53.80 30.30
C ASN A 17 72.55 54.05 30.10
N VAL A 18 71.75 53.01 29.91
CA VAL A 18 70.31 53.07 29.61
C VAL A 18 69.52 52.77 30.88
N LYS A 19 68.72 53.74 31.35
CA LYS A 19 67.81 53.55 32.50
C LYS A 19 66.65 52.61 32.14
N TYR A 20 65.99 52.90 31.02
CA TYR A 20 64.92 52.11 30.44
C TYR A 20 65.00 52.21 28.92
N ALA A 21 64.85 51.07 28.24
CA ALA A 21 64.50 51.02 26.82
C ALA A 21 63.64 49.79 26.58
N ASP A 22 62.57 49.96 25.81
CA ASP A 22 61.68 48.91 25.32
C ASP A 22 61.76 48.93 23.79
N ILE A 23 62.07 47.78 23.19
CA ILE A 23 62.48 47.69 21.79
C ILE A 23 61.80 46.49 21.14
N GLU A 24 60.92 46.77 20.18
CA GLU A 24 60.28 45.77 19.33
C GLU A 24 61.26 45.24 18.27
N LEU A 25 61.29 43.92 18.15
CA LEU A 25 62.17 43.13 17.28
C LEU A 25 61.38 42.36 16.21
N ASN A 26 60.07 42.62 16.09
CA ASN A 26 59.20 41.96 15.14
C ASN A 26 59.37 42.54 13.72
N GLY A 27 59.75 41.67 12.77
CA GLY A 27 60.00 42.05 11.38
C GLY A 27 61.43 42.50 11.10
N ASN A 28 61.60 43.37 10.10
CA ASN A 28 62.92 43.76 9.57
C ASN A 28 63.52 44.97 10.32
N THR A 29 63.62 44.90 11.65
CA THR A 29 64.08 46.01 12.50
C THR A 29 65.53 46.41 12.19
N CYS A 30 65.77 47.69 11.90
CA CYS A 30 67.09 48.24 11.56
C CYS A 30 67.58 49.26 12.61
N PHE A 31 68.75 49.01 13.22
CA PHE A 31 69.31 49.88 14.26
C PHE A 31 70.14 51.04 13.67
N VAL A 32 69.50 52.19 13.50
CA VAL A 32 70.14 53.45 13.03
C VAL A 32 70.58 54.31 14.22
N GLY A 33 71.58 55.19 14.03
CA GLY A 33 72.11 56.07 15.08
C GLY A 33 73.62 56.34 14.94
N ALA A 34 74.17 57.22 15.77
CA ALA A 34 75.60 57.55 15.78
C ALA A 34 76.48 56.45 16.44
N ASN A 35 77.79 56.55 16.26
CA ASN A 35 78.76 55.62 16.86
C ASN A 35 78.73 55.72 18.40
N ASN A 36 78.93 54.58 19.08
CA ASN A 36 78.90 54.43 20.54
C ASN A 36 77.53 54.63 21.24
N TYR A 37 76.42 54.84 20.52
CA TYR A 37 75.05 54.89 21.08
C TYR A 37 74.47 53.49 21.43
N GLY A 38 75.32 52.53 21.83
CA GLY A 38 74.86 51.22 22.32
C GLY A 38 74.36 50.21 21.29
N LYS A 39 74.36 50.50 19.97
CA LYS A 39 73.87 49.58 18.92
C LYS A 39 74.51 48.18 18.96
N THR A 40 75.83 48.12 19.02
CA THR A 40 76.57 46.85 19.15
C THR A 40 76.27 46.16 20.49
N SER A 41 75.98 46.93 21.54
CA SER A 41 75.57 46.36 22.83
C SER A 41 74.18 45.74 22.74
N LEU A 42 73.25 46.36 22.02
CA LEU A 42 71.93 45.78 21.77
C LEU A 42 72.02 44.50 20.92
N GLN A 43 72.82 44.50 19.85
CA GLN A 43 73.07 43.29 19.05
C GLN A 43 73.69 42.15 19.87
N ARG A 44 74.64 42.46 20.76
CA ARG A 44 75.23 41.49 21.70
C ARG A 44 74.21 40.98 22.73
N ALA A 45 73.28 41.82 23.20
CA ALA A 45 72.19 41.39 24.07
C ALA A 45 71.21 40.46 23.35
N ILE A 46 70.85 40.74 22.09
CA ILE A 46 70.01 39.84 21.27
C ILE A 46 70.74 38.51 21.02
N LEU A 47 72.04 38.54 20.70
CA LEU A 47 72.83 37.33 20.56
C LEU A 47 72.93 36.53 21.88
N PHE A 48 73.00 37.20 23.03
CA PHE A 48 73.04 36.53 24.33
C PHE A 48 71.78 35.70 24.61
N PHE A 49 70.60 36.14 24.16
CA PHE A 49 69.35 35.36 24.25
C PHE A 49 69.46 34.00 23.56
N TYR A 50 70.02 33.94 22.34
CA TYR A 50 70.14 32.69 21.58
C TYR A 50 71.34 31.82 22.00
N SER A 51 72.46 32.44 22.36
CA SER A 51 73.73 31.74 22.63
C SER A 51 73.88 31.31 24.10
N ALA A 52 73.34 32.11 25.02
CA ALA A 52 73.65 32.10 26.45
C ALA A 52 75.14 31.89 26.73
N ASN A 53 76.00 32.63 26.03
CA ASN A 53 77.45 32.49 26.19
C ASN A 53 78.11 33.87 26.20
N SER A 54 78.33 34.41 27.39
CA SER A 54 78.94 35.74 27.58
C SER A 54 80.34 35.88 26.98
N ARG A 55 81.07 34.77 26.82
CA ARG A 55 82.41 34.74 26.19
C ARG A 55 82.36 34.80 24.67
N ALA A 56 81.30 34.29 24.05
CA ALA A 56 81.16 34.20 22.59
C ALA A 56 80.43 35.39 21.95
N LEU A 57 80.32 36.53 22.64
CA LEU A 57 79.64 37.74 22.16
C LEU A 57 80.54 38.68 21.33
N GLY A 58 81.71 38.22 20.89
CA GLY A 58 82.68 39.04 20.15
C GLY A 58 83.15 40.28 20.92
N ILE A 59 83.28 40.18 22.25
CA ILE A 59 83.82 41.23 23.12
C ILE A 59 85.34 41.11 23.11
N SER A 60 86.05 42.23 22.84
CA SER A 60 87.52 42.26 22.89
C SER A 60 88.00 42.07 24.32
N SER A 61 89.16 41.42 24.51
CA SER A 61 89.82 41.31 25.83
C SER A 61 90.17 42.66 26.48
N SER A 62 90.21 43.73 25.68
CA SER A 62 90.38 45.12 26.14
C SER A 62 89.08 45.81 26.60
N GLN A 63 87.92 45.17 26.46
CA GLN A 63 86.61 45.68 26.89
C GLN A 63 86.17 45.02 28.21
N LYS A 64 85.30 45.71 28.97
CA LYS A 64 84.67 45.12 30.17
C LYS A 64 83.88 43.84 29.80
N PRO A 65 83.91 42.78 30.64
CA PRO A 65 83.07 41.60 30.47
C PRO A 65 81.58 41.93 30.39
N PHE A 66 80.81 41.08 29.72
CA PHE A 66 79.36 41.26 29.54
C PHE A 66 78.63 41.44 30.90
N GLU A 67 78.99 40.62 31.89
CA GLU A 67 78.41 40.63 33.23
C GLU A 67 78.67 41.95 33.98
N GLU A 68 79.79 42.62 33.72
CA GLU A 68 80.16 43.88 34.38
C GLU A 68 79.64 45.11 33.62
N HIS A 69 79.60 45.04 32.29
CA HIS A 69 79.14 46.14 31.46
C HIS A 69 77.61 46.30 31.47
N TYR A 70 76.87 45.19 31.46
CA TYR A 70 75.41 45.21 31.38
C TYR A 70 74.77 45.26 32.76
N PHE A 71 75.25 44.43 33.71
CA PHE A 71 74.65 44.27 35.03
C PHE A 71 75.46 44.99 36.10
N ARG A 72 75.49 46.32 36.00
CA ARG A 72 76.24 47.20 36.92
C ARG A 72 75.57 47.35 38.30
N TYR A 73 74.25 47.22 38.36
CA TYR A 73 73.46 47.44 39.57
C TYR A 73 72.63 46.20 39.91
N ASP A 74 72.24 46.04 41.17
CA ASP A 74 71.42 44.90 41.64
C ASP A 74 69.97 44.92 41.08
N ASN A 75 69.55 46.05 40.50
CA ASN A 75 68.30 46.24 39.78
C ASN A 75 68.52 46.42 38.25
N SER A 76 69.64 45.91 37.73
CA SER A 76 69.87 45.77 36.29
C SER A 76 69.18 44.50 35.77
N TYR A 77 68.31 44.64 34.76
CA TYR A 77 67.62 43.51 34.11
C TYR A 77 67.67 43.62 32.59
N ILE A 78 67.84 42.47 31.93
CA ILE A 78 67.49 42.31 30.52
C ILE A 78 66.27 41.41 30.48
N VAL A 79 65.19 41.86 29.85
CA VAL A 79 63.97 41.06 29.66
C VAL A 79 63.78 40.79 28.18
N TYR A 80 63.57 39.52 27.83
CA TYR A 80 63.32 39.05 26.48
C TYR A 80 61.89 38.51 26.41
N GLU A 81 61.01 39.19 25.69
CA GLU A 81 59.64 38.71 25.48
C GLU A 81 59.56 37.88 24.20
N VAL A 82 58.99 36.68 24.31
CA VAL A 82 58.79 35.75 23.22
C VAL A 82 57.29 35.66 22.93
N ALA A 83 56.89 36.04 21.71
CA ALA A 83 55.55 35.77 21.23
C ALA A 83 55.42 34.27 20.92
N THR A 84 54.30 33.65 21.31
CA THR A 84 53.98 32.25 20.99
C THR A 84 52.58 32.13 20.38
N GLU A 85 52.17 30.92 20.02
CA GLU A 85 50.86 30.65 19.41
C GLU A 85 49.69 30.80 20.41
N SER A 86 49.97 30.82 21.73
CA SER A 86 48.97 30.82 22.80
C SER A 86 48.99 32.08 23.68
N SER A 87 50.14 32.36 24.30
CA SER A 87 50.36 33.52 25.16
C SER A 87 51.84 33.90 25.09
N PRO A 88 52.22 35.19 25.06
CA PRO A 88 53.61 35.57 25.23
C PRO A 88 54.13 35.15 26.60
N PHE A 89 55.41 34.85 26.66
CA PHE A 89 56.15 34.69 27.92
C PHE A 89 57.39 35.59 27.87
N PHE A 90 57.98 35.92 29.02
CA PHE A 90 59.27 36.59 29.05
C PHE A 90 60.34 35.83 29.83
N VAL A 91 61.59 36.04 29.44
CA VAL A 91 62.76 35.63 30.20
C VAL A 91 63.41 36.86 30.79
N MET A 92 63.52 36.93 32.12
CA MET A 92 64.35 37.95 32.77
C MET A 92 65.72 37.38 33.11
N VAL A 93 66.76 38.15 32.76
CA VAL A 93 68.15 37.94 33.16
C VAL A 93 68.52 38.99 34.19
N TYR A 94 69.13 38.55 35.28
CA TYR A 94 69.62 39.41 36.35
C TYR A 94 70.92 38.83 36.94
N ARG A 95 71.59 39.62 37.78
CA ARG A 95 72.83 39.22 38.45
C ARG A 95 72.56 38.82 39.89
N HIS A 96 72.89 37.59 40.25
CA HIS A 96 72.86 37.07 41.62
C HIS A 96 74.08 36.18 41.87
N ASN A 97 75.19 36.82 42.26
CA ASN A 97 76.58 36.31 42.23
C ASN A 97 77.11 35.96 40.81
N LYS A 98 76.30 35.30 39.98
CA LYS A 98 76.49 35.05 38.54
C LYS A 98 75.25 35.52 37.77
N LEU A 99 75.28 35.45 36.42
CA LEU A 99 74.06 35.65 35.63
C LEU A 99 73.11 34.49 35.84
N VAL A 100 71.84 34.82 36.03
CA VAL A 100 70.75 33.89 36.30
C VAL A 100 69.51 34.29 35.50
N PHE A 101 68.73 33.28 35.12
CA PHE A 101 67.56 33.40 34.27
C PHE A 101 66.33 32.95 35.04
N ARG A 102 65.18 33.60 34.77
CA ARG A 102 63.86 33.07 35.09
C ARG A 102 62.92 33.29 33.93
N PHE A 103 62.15 32.25 33.60
CA PHE A 103 61.05 32.30 32.66
C PHE A 103 59.78 32.65 33.42
N VAL A 104 58.96 33.55 32.87
CA VAL A 104 57.73 34.07 33.47
C VAL A 104 56.61 33.95 32.46
N ASP A 105 55.50 33.35 32.87
CA ASP A 105 54.35 33.02 32.03
C ASP A 105 53.38 34.20 31.93
N SER A 106 53.87 35.29 31.32
CA SER A 106 53.16 36.56 31.12
C SER A 106 53.81 37.35 29.99
N GLU A 107 53.07 38.28 29.39
CA GLU A 107 53.67 39.42 28.68
C GLU A 107 54.49 40.31 29.64
N TYR A 108 55.39 41.12 29.09
CA TYR A 108 56.11 42.10 29.90
C TYR A 108 55.20 43.26 30.32
N MET A 109 55.20 43.61 31.61
CA MET A 109 54.59 44.83 32.13
C MET A 109 55.59 45.64 32.98
N PRO A 110 55.70 46.98 32.79
CA PRO A 110 56.56 47.82 33.61
C PRO A 110 56.32 47.70 35.12
N ASP A 111 55.07 47.55 35.57
CA ASP A 111 54.68 47.39 36.98
C ASP A 111 55.43 46.26 37.73
N PHE A 112 55.92 45.25 37.01
CA PHE A 112 56.66 44.15 37.63
C PHE A 112 58.06 44.62 38.09
N PHE A 113 58.63 45.61 37.41
CA PHE A 113 60.03 46.03 37.58
C PHE A 113 60.20 47.46 38.09
N PHE A 114 59.16 48.30 38.12
CA PHE A 114 59.23 49.69 38.57
C PHE A 114 58.30 49.95 39.77
N ASN A 115 58.72 50.86 40.65
CA ASN A 115 57.85 51.43 41.69
C ASN A 115 57.04 52.63 41.15
N ASP A 116 56.13 53.16 41.97
CA ASP A 116 55.31 54.34 41.63
C ASP A 116 56.14 55.61 41.31
N ASN A 117 57.43 55.65 41.68
CA ASN A 117 58.38 56.72 41.38
C ASN A 117 59.18 56.48 40.09
N ASN A 118 58.87 55.43 39.31
CA ASN A 118 59.62 54.98 38.12
C ASN A 118 61.07 54.57 38.40
N GLU A 119 61.39 54.11 39.60
CA GLU A 119 62.67 53.52 39.96
C GLU A 119 62.63 52.00 39.84
N ALA A 120 63.71 51.41 39.31
CA ALA A 120 63.77 49.96 39.11
C ALA A 120 63.90 49.20 40.45
N LEU A 121 62.99 48.26 40.67
CA LEU A 121 62.86 47.41 41.85
C LEU A 121 64.00 46.40 41.99
N LYS A 122 64.30 45.99 43.23
CA LYS A 122 65.23 44.89 43.50
C LYS A 122 64.52 43.55 43.29
N PHE A 123 65.30 42.50 42.98
CA PHE A 123 64.78 41.20 42.58
C PHE A 123 63.71 40.60 43.54
N ARG A 124 63.85 40.82 44.85
CA ARG A 124 62.85 40.36 45.85
C ARG A 124 61.48 41.05 45.71
N GLU A 125 61.49 42.33 45.34
CA GLU A 125 60.27 43.14 45.14
C GLU A 125 59.60 42.77 43.81
N VAL A 126 60.41 42.51 42.76
CA VAL A 126 59.94 41.98 41.46
C VAL A 126 59.19 40.65 41.65
N LEU A 127 59.78 39.70 42.40
CA LEU A 127 59.08 38.44 42.72
C LEU A 127 57.76 38.69 43.48
N ALA A 128 57.78 39.54 44.51
CA ALA A 128 56.58 39.86 45.28
C ALA A 128 55.46 40.49 44.42
N ASN A 129 55.81 41.24 43.36
CA ASN A 129 54.83 41.78 42.42
C ASN A 129 54.28 40.72 41.44
N LEU A 130 55.08 39.72 41.05
CA LEU A 130 54.62 38.55 40.29
C LEU A 130 53.69 37.67 41.15
N ASP A 131 54.05 37.41 42.40
CA ASP A 131 53.25 36.65 43.37
C ASP A 131 51.88 37.30 43.61
N LYS A 132 51.82 38.63 43.85
CA LYS A 132 50.57 39.39 44.00
C LYS A 132 49.62 39.25 42.81
N LYS A 133 50.17 39.13 41.60
CA LYS A 133 49.41 38.97 40.35
C LYS A 133 49.17 37.48 39.98
N ASN A 134 49.56 36.54 40.84
CA ASN A 134 49.47 35.08 40.63
C ASN A 134 50.15 34.58 39.35
N ILE A 135 51.23 35.24 38.92
CA ILE A 135 51.95 34.90 37.67
C ILE A 135 52.96 33.78 37.94
N PHE A 136 52.90 32.69 37.16
CA PHE A 136 53.86 31.60 37.27
C PHE A 136 55.25 32.02 36.77
N TYR A 137 56.28 31.78 37.58
CA TYR A 137 57.68 31.94 37.20
C TYR A 137 58.51 30.68 37.52
N SER A 138 59.57 30.45 36.75
CA SER A 138 60.46 29.29 36.93
C SER A 138 61.32 29.41 38.18
N ASN A 139 61.81 28.28 38.67
CA ASN A 139 62.97 28.24 39.56
C ASN A 139 64.17 28.96 38.93
N GLN A 140 65.13 29.36 39.76
CA GLN A 140 66.35 30.02 39.30
C GLN A 140 67.11 29.08 38.36
N ILE A 141 67.36 29.53 37.13
CA ILE A 141 68.18 28.80 36.16
C ILE A 141 69.54 29.49 36.14
N ASP A 142 70.55 28.76 36.58
CA ASP A 142 71.84 29.30 36.97
C ASP A 142 73.01 28.68 36.17
N THR A 143 72.67 27.86 35.17
CA THR A 143 73.58 27.34 34.15
C THR A 143 73.07 27.73 32.77
N PHE A 144 74.00 28.16 31.90
CA PHE A 144 73.68 28.51 30.52
C PHE A 144 73.16 27.32 29.70
N GLU A 145 73.63 26.11 30.01
CA GLU A 145 73.16 24.88 29.39
C GLU A 145 71.68 24.62 29.67
N ARG A 146 71.25 24.70 30.95
CA ARG A 146 69.84 24.48 31.29
C ARG A 146 68.92 25.54 30.67
N TYR A 147 69.36 26.80 30.65
CA TYR A 147 68.63 27.85 29.91
C TYR A 147 68.44 27.48 28.43
N ARG A 148 69.49 26.98 27.76
CA ARG A 148 69.38 26.52 26.37
C ARG A 148 68.51 25.27 26.21
N ASN A 149 68.57 24.32 27.13
CA ASN A 149 67.68 23.14 27.12
C ASN A 149 66.20 23.56 27.16
N ILE A 150 65.87 24.58 27.96
CA ILE A 150 64.52 25.16 28.01
C ILE A 150 64.22 25.89 26.69
N LEU A 151 65.11 26.78 26.23
CA LEU A 151 64.85 27.57 25.02
C LEU A 151 64.67 26.70 23.75
N TYR A 152 65.45 25.63 23.61
CA TYR A 152 65.46 24.76 22.42
C TYR A 152 64.66 23.44 22.59
N GLY A 153 63.98 23.28 23.72
CA GLY A 153 62.97 22.22 23.91
C GLY A 153 63.52 20.82 24.16
N THR A 154 64.60 20.71 24.96
CA THR A 154 65.16 19.45 25.47
C THR A 154 65.16 19.36 27.01
N GLU A 155 64.51 20.30 27.70
CA GLU A 155 64.30 20.21 29.15
C GLU A 155 63.26 19.13 29.48
N THR A 156 63.44 18.48 30.63
CA THR A 156 62.64 17.32 31.06
C THR A 156 61.48 17.70 31.99
N ASP A 157 61.50 18.88 32.62
CA ASP A 157 60.45 19.38 33.50
C ASP A 157 59.20 19.82 32.69
N PRO A 158 58.06 19.12 32.80
CA PRO A 158 56.86 19.44 32.03
C PRO A 158 56.32 20.85 32.26
N LYS A 159 56.63 21.48 33.40
CA LYS A 159 56.19 22.85 33.70
C LYS A 159 56.91 23.90 32.84
N LEU A 160 58.05 23.57 32.27
CA LEU A 160 58.88 24.46 31.45
C LEU A 160 58.63 24.32 29.94
N ASN A 161 57.91 23.27 29.51
CA ASN A 161 57.59 22.98 28.09
C ASN A 161 56.88 24.13 27.36
N LYS A 162 56.12 24.97 28.07
CA LYS A 162 55.45 26.15 27.50
C LYS A 162 56.41 27.23 27.01
N PHE A 163 57.61 27.30 27.59
CA PHE A 163 58.65 28.31 27.31
C PHE A 163 59.58 27.94 26.14
N PHE A 164 59.33 26.84 25.44
CA PHE A 164 60.19 26.37 24.35
C PHE A 164 60.06 27.31 23.14
N LEU A 165 61.17 27.89 22.66
CA LEU A 165 61.19 28.64 21.40
C LEU A 165 61.15 27.70 20.19
N LEU A 166 61.96 26.64 20.24
CA LEU A 166 61.89 25.51 19.31
C LEU A 166 61.42 24.26 20.05
N ARG A 167 60.54 23.45 19.45
CA ARG A 167 60.05 22.20 20.03
C ARG A 167 60.85 21.01 19.50
N GLY A 168 61.41 20.20 20.40
CA GLY A 168 61.83 18.83 20.09
C GLY A 168 63.07 18.66 19.23
N ASN A 169 64.12 19.49 19.42
CA ASN A 169 65.42 19.23 18.79
C ASN A 169 66.46 18.74 19.80
N GLU A 170 66.53 17.41 19.97
CA GLU A 170 67.53 16.72 20.81
C GLU A 170 68.99 17.09 20.46
N LYS A 171 69.25 17.58 19.24
CA LYS A 171 70.58 17.98 18.75
C LYS A 171 70.68 19.49 18.52
N TYR A 172 70.09 20.29 19.41
CA TYR A 172 70.11 21.76 19.29
C TYR A 172 71.51 22.39 19.38
N GLN A 173 72.55 21.70 19.87
CA GLN A 173 73.85 22.28 20.25
C GLN A 173 74.52 23.15 19.18
N ASN A 174 74.26 22.84 17.90
CA ASN A 174 74.81 23.61 16.78
C ASN A 174 74.02 24.89 16.46
N ILE A 175 72.73 24.98 16.82
CA ILE A 175 71.90 26.18 16.60
C ILE A 175 72.48 27.44 17.30
N PRO A 176 72.83 27.42 18.61
CA PRO A 176 73.53 28.53 19.27
C PRO A 176 74.83 28.95 18.57
N LYS A 177 75.64 27.97 18.14
CA LYS A 177 76.91 28.21 17.43
C LYS A 177 76.64 28.88 16.09
N SER A 178 75.67 28.37 15.32
CA SER A 178 75.27 28.89 14.02
C SER A 178 74.76 30.33 14.11
N ILE A 179 73.88 30.64 15.07
CA ILE A 179 73.37 32.00 15.28
C ILE A 179 74.52 32.94 15.69
N THR A 180 75.40 32.50 16.60
CA THR A 180 76.59 33.26 17.00
C THR A 180 77.48 33.61 15.81
N ASN A 181 77.74 32.63 14.94
CA ASN A 181 78.53 32.82 13.74
C ASN A 181 77.90 33.86 12.80
N VAL A 182 76.58 33.78 12.54
CA VAL A 182 75.87 34.76 11.68
C VAL A 182 75.85 36.17 12.27
N PHE A 183 75.66 36.31 13.59
CA PHE A 183 75.69 37.62 14.26
C PHE A 183 77.10 38.24 14.29
N LEU A 184 78.15 37.43 14.32
CA LEU A 184 79.55 37.89 14.35
C LEU A 184 80.19 38.01 12.96
N SER A 185 79.60 37.47 11.90
CA SER A 185 80.14 37.53 10.53
C SER A 185 80.02 38.91 9.86
N SER A 186 80.03 39.99 10.63
CA SER A 186 79.85 41.38 10.17
C SER A 186 81.04 41.97 9.39
N LYS A 187 81.92 41.13 8.84
CA LYS A 187 82.96 41.53 7.88
C LYS A 187 82.44 41.36 6.45
N ASN A 188 81.61 42.31 5.99
CA ASN A 188 81.23 42.72 4.61
C ASN A 188 81.15 41.72 3.41
N SER A 189 81.36 40.43 3.62
CA SER A 189 81.22 39.35 2.66
C SER A 189 81.05 38.07 3.48
N ILE A 190 79.91 37.39 3.31
CA ILE A 190 79.76 36.03 3.80
C ILE A 190 80.67 35.16 2.91
N ASP A 191 81.92 34.97 3.33
CA ASP A 191 82.89 34.21 2.55
C ASP A 191 82.40 32.75 2.43
N SER A 192 82.49 32.20 1.23
CA SER A 192 82.28 30.78 0.95
C SER A 192 83.08 29.86 1.89
N ARG A 193 84.25 30.32 2.37
CA ARG A 193 85.05 29.62 3.40
C ARG A 193 84.32 29.56 4.73
N PHE A 194 83.77 30.68 5.19
CA PHE A 194 82.99 30.73 6.43
C PHE A 194 81.76 29.83 6.40
N ILE A 195 81.05 29.75 5.26
CA ILE A 195 79.93 28.80 5.09
C ILE A 195 80.43 27.35 5.14
N LYS A 196 81.57 27.03 4.53
CA LYS A 196 82.17 25.70 4.57
C LYS A 196 82.65 25.31 5.98
N ASP A 197 83.33 26.21 6.68
CA ASP A 197 83.79 26.03 8.05
C ASP A 197 82.61 25.91 9.03
N PHE A 198 81.52 26.63 8.77
CA PHE A 198 80.24 26.50 9.49
C PHE A 198 79.60 25.13 9.27
N ILE A 199 79.51 24.65 8.01
CA ILE A 199 78.93 23.33 7.71
C ILE A 199 79.82 22.23 8.31
N ALA A 200 81.14 22.34 8.16
CA ALA A 200 82.09 21.41 8.75
C ALA A 200 81.99 21.40 10.28
N GLY A 201 81.94 22.57 10.94
CA GLY A 201 81.82 22.68 12.40
C GLY A 201 80.43 22.31 12.97
N ALA A 202 79.39 22.27 12.14
CA ALA A 202 78.07 21.77 12.51
C ALA A 202 77.91 20.25 12.28
N ILE A 203 78.78 19.63 11.47
CA ILE A 203 78.87 18.18 11.28
C ILE A 203 79.85 17.58 12.30
N SER A 204 81.00 18.23 12.50
CA SER A 204 82.00 17.91 13.52
C SER A 204 81.55 18.40 14.89
N ASN A 205 80.65 17.64 15.50
CA ASN A 205 80.41 17.76 16.94
C ASN A 205 81.71 17.44 17.69
N GLU A 206 82.36 18.45 18.26
CA GLU A 206 83.40 18.26 19.27
C GLU A 206 82.79 17.60 20.51
N THR A 207 82.69 16.26 20.50
CA THR A 207 82.77 15.33 21.66
C THR A 207 82.56 13.87 21.26
N ASP A 208 83.02 13.44 20.07
CA ASP A 208 83.61 12.09 20.00
C ASP A 208 84.96 12.14 20.75
N VAL A 209 84.88 12.22 22.07
CA VAL A 209 85.98 11.80 22.94
C VAL A 209 86.26 10.36 22.54
N ILE A 210 87.48 10.07 22.11
CA ILE A 210 87.91 8.71 21.82
C ILE A 210 87.89 7.95 23.15
N GLN A 211 86.72 7.40 23.48
CA GLN A 211 86.53 6.44 24.55
C GLN A 211 87.30 5.20 24.11
N LEU A 212 88.49 5.00 24.67
CA LEU A 212 89.36 3.87 24.36
C LEU A 212 88.61 2.53 24.55
N GLU A 213 87.66 2.49 25.49
CA GLU A 213 86.70 1.40 25.70
C GLU A 213 85.79 1.12 24.49
N ASN A 214 85.33 2.16 23.77
CA ASN A 214 84.55 2.00 22.54
C ASN A 214 85.43 1.52 21.38
N ILE A 215 86.66 2.01 21.27
CA ILE A 215 87.62 1.51 20.27
C ILE A 215 88.03 0.07 20.60
N GLU A 216 88.26 -0.27 21.85
CA GLU A 216 88.55 -1.63 22.28
C GLU A 216 87.38 -2.57 21.99
N ARG A 217 86.13 -2.14 22.26
CA ARG A 217 84.92 -2.88 21.88
C ARG A 217 84.82 -3.02 20.35
N GLN A 218 85.12 -1.99 19.57
CA GLN A 218 85.13 -2.05 18.11
C GLN A 218 86.24 -2.98 17.57
N LEU A 219 87.42 -3.00 18.20
CA LEU A 219 88.53 -3.89 17.84
C LEU A 219 88.24 -5.35 18.22
N ARG A 220 87.61 -5.60 19.37
CA ARG A 220 87.08 -6.92 19.74
C ARG A 220 86.01 -7.38 18.74
N GLN A 221 85.02 -6.54 18.44
CA GLN A 221 84.00 -6.83 17.42
C GLN A 221 84.60 -7.00 16.01
N PHE A 222 85.70 -6.33 15.69
CA PHE A 222 86.41 -6.52 14.43
C PHE A 222 87.16 -7.86 14.41
N ALA A 223 87.81 -8.24 15.51
CA ALA A 223 88.45 -9.55 15.64
C ALA A 223 87.43 -10.70 15.61
N GLU A 224 86.29 -10.57 16.30
CA GLU A 224 85.15 -11.49 16.24
C GLU A 224 84.64 -11.62 14.80
N LYS A 225 84.29 -10.51 14.14
CA LYS A 225 83.85 -10.51 12.73
C LYS A 225 84.90 -11.06 11.76
N TYR A 226 86.18 -10.82 12.02
CA TYR A 226 87.26 -11.38 11.21
C TYR A 226 87.37 -12.90 11.40
N GLN A 227 87.18 -13.39 12.63
CA GLN A 227 87.13 -14.81 12.96
C GLN A 227 85.87 -15.50 12.40
N ASP A 228 84.74 -14.80 12.35
CA ASP A 228 83.51 -15.23 11.67
C ASP A 228 83.74 -15.34 10.16
N ILE A 229 84.39 -14.34 9.54
CA ILE A 229 84.74 -14.36 8.10
C ILE A 229 85.74 -15.48 7.80
N ASP A 230 86.81 -15.64 8.59
CA ASP A 230 87.74 -16.75 8.47
C ASP A 230 87.01 -18.11 8.58
N THR A 231 86.10 -18.24 9.54
CA THR A 231 85.33 -19.46 9.74
C THR A 231 84.30 -19.71 8.64
N PHE A 232 83.72 -18.67 8.07
CA PHE A 232 82.86 -18.75 6.88
C PHE A 232 83.67 -19.20 5.65
N LEU A 233 84.90 -18.70 5.48
CA LEU A 233 85.78 -19.06 4.36
C LEU A 233 86.41 -20.46 4.49
N LYS A 234 86.32 -21.12 5.65
CA LYS A 234 86.75 -22.52 5.80
C LYS A 234 85.95 -23.44 4.88
N LYS A 235 86.67 -24.33 4.20
CA LYS A 235 86.10 -25.28 3.23
C LYS A 235 84.99 -26.15 3.83
N GLU A 236 85.13 -26.55 5.09
CA GLU A 236 84.13 -27.32 5.85
C GLU A 236 82.83 -26.53 6.01
N THR A 237 82.92 -25.25 6.35
CA THR A 237 81.76 -24.36 6.51
C THR A 237 81.09 -24.08 5.16
N GLN A 238 81.86 -23.88 4.09
CA GLN A 238 81.31 -23.75 2.73
C GLN A 238 80.53 -25.01 2.30
N GLN A 239 81.06 -26.21 2.56
CA GLN A 239 80.35 -27.47 2.30
C GLN A 239 79.07 -27.62 3.13
N LEU A 240 79.05 -27.12 4.37
CA LEU A 240 77.85 -27.06 5.19
C LEU A 240 76.82 -26.06 4.65
N ILE A 241 77.25 -24.92 4.11
CA ILE A 241 76.37 -23.94 3.46
C ILE A 241 75.73 -24.54 2.20
N GLU A 242 76.51 -25.15 1.30
CA GLU A 242 75.99 -25.86 0.12
C GLU A 242 74.96 -26.94 0.51
N LEU A 243 75.23 -27.71 1.58
CA LEU A 243 74.31 -28.72 2.09
C LEU A 243 73.02 -28.10 2.67
N ILE A 244 73.13 -26.96 3.36
CA ILE A 244 71.98 -26.21 3.91
C ILE A 244 71.12 -25.65 2.78
N GLU A 245 71.71 -25.08 1.73
CA GLU A 245 70.99 -24.60 0.54
C GLU A 245 70.24 -25.74 -0.15
N GLN A 246 70.93 -26.87 -0.42
CA GLN A 246 70.29 -28.07 -0.99
C GLN A 246 69.14 -28.61 -0.12
N LYS A 247 69.26 -28.53 1.21
CA LYS A 247 68.19 -28.96 2.13
C LYS A 247 67.05 -27.95 2.18
N TYR A 248 67.34 -26.66 2.10
CA TYR A 248 66.34 -25.61 2.01
C TYR A 248 65.50 -25.74 0.73
N ASP A 249 66.15 -25.96 -0.42
CA ASP A 249 65.48 -26.21 -1.70
C ASP A 249 64.61 -27.48 -1.65
N GLN A 250 65.11 -28.57 -1.07
CA GLN A 250 64.32 -29.79 -0.85
C GLN A 250 63.06 -29.52 -0.01
N VAL A 251 63.19 -28.76 1.09
CA VAL A 251 62.04 -28.36 1.93
C VAL A 251 61.07 -27.46 1.16
N GLN A 252 61.57 -26.54 0.33
CA GLN A 252 60.73 -25.64 -0.45
C GLN A 252 59.95 -26.39 -1.56
N ILE A 253 60.59 -27.34 -2.25
CA ILE A 253 59.92 -28.24 -3.21
C ILE A 253 58.83 -29.07 -2.51
N LEU A 254 59.13 -29.67 -1.35
CA LEU A 254 58.15 -30.45 -0.58
C LEU A 254 56.97 -29.60 -0.10
N LYS A 255 57.22 -28.36 0.33
CA LYS A 255 56.18 -27.41 0.74
C LYS A 255 55.28 -27.01 -0.43
N ASN A 256 55.85 -26.77 -1.61
CA ASN A 256 55.09 -26.49 -2.82
C ASN A 256 54.22 -27.70 -3.24
N ALA A 257 54.78 -28.91 -3.21
CA ALA A 257 54.04 -30.14 -3.48
C ALA A 257 52.89 -30.38 -2.47
N GLN A 258 53.12 -30.07 -1.18
CA GLN A 258 52.09 -30.12 -0.15
C GLN A 258 50.96 -29.10 -0.41
N GLN A 259 51.30 -27.88 -0.82
CA GLN A 259 50.31 -26.86 -1.19
C GLN A 259 49.51 -27.27 -2.43
N GLU A 260 50.15 -27.79 -3.47
CA GLU A 260 49.48 -28.28 -4.67
C GLU A 260 48.54 -29.46 -4.35
N ALA A 261 48.97 -30.40 -3.51
CA ALA A 261 48.14 -31.50 -3.03
C ALA A 261 46.93 -31.01 -2.23
N ALA A 262 47.12 -30.02 -1.33
CA ALA A 262 46.04 -29.42 -0.56
C ALA A 262 45.02 -28.67 -1.45
N LEU A 263 45.50 -27.96 -2.49
CA LEU A 263 44.64 -27.30 -3.47
C LEU A 263 43.84 -28.33 -4.30
N LYS A 264 44.49 -29.40 -4.77
CA LYS A 264 43.81 -30.51 -5.47
C LYS A 264 42.75 -31.16 -4.59
N LEU A 265 43.08 -31.48 -3.34
CA LEU A 265 42.12 -32.05 -2.37
C LEU A 265 40.94 -31.10 -2.12
N GLY A 266 41.21 -29.81 -1.88
CA GLY A 266 40.17 -28.80 -1.67
C GLY A 266 39.28 -28.58 -2.89
N SER A 267 39.83 -28.65 -4.10
CA SER A 267 39.05 -28.57 -5.34
C SER A 267 38.19 -29.82 -5.58
N ALA A 268 38.71 -31.01 -5.28
CA ALA A 268 37.98 -32.26 -5.37
C ALA A 268 36.84 -32.32 -4.35
N LEU A 269 37.07 -31.83 -3.12
CA LEU A 269 36.05 -31.77 -2.07
C LEU A 269 34.93 -30.79 -2.44
N ARG A 270 35.24 -29.58 -2.92
CA ARG A 270 34.23 -28.64 -3.44
C ARG A 270 33.47 -29.19 -4.64
N TYR A 271 34.13 -29.95 -5.51
CA TYR A 271 33.46 -30.63 -6.61
C TYR A 271 32.49 -31.70 -6.09
N ALA A 272 32.90 -32.52 -5.12
CA ALA A 272 32.03 -33.50 -4.47
C ALA A 272 30.83 -32.82 -3.78
N ASP A 273 31.02 -31.72 -3.06
CA ASP A 273 29.94 -30.96 -2.41
C ASP A 273 28.94 -30.39 -3.44
N THR A 274 29.43 -29.83 -4.54
CA THR A 274 28.54 -29.31 -5.60
C THR A 274 27.76 -30.43 -6.29
N GLN A 275 28.38 -31.57 -6.59
CA GLN A 275 27.68 -32.74 -7.13
C GLN A 275 26.67 -33.32 -6.11
N HIS A 276 27.01 -33.35 -4.82
CA HIS A 276 26.11 -33.80 -3.76
C HIS A 276 24.87 -32.90 -3.67
N ASN A 277 25.05 -31.58 -3.64
CA ASN A 277 23.95 -30.62 -3.60
C ASN A 277 23.06 -30.70 -4.86
N LEU A 278 23.65 -30.86 -6.05
CA LEU A 278 22.89 -31.07 -7.30
C LEU A 278 22.06 -32.38 -7.26
N LEU A 279 22.65 -33.46 -6.74
CA LEU A 279 21.95 -34.74 -6.59
C LEU A 279 20.81 -34.62 -5.56
N LEU A 280 21.02 -33.92 -4.45
CA LEU A 280 20.03 -33.69 -3.40
C LEU A 280 18.85 -32.86 -3.93
N SER A 281 19.10 -31.80 -4.70
CA SER A 281 18.06 -31.06 -5.42
C SER A 281 17.29 -31.95 -6.41
N SER A 282 17.97 -32.81 -7.18
CA SER A 282 17.31 -33.73 -8.11
C SER A 282 16.49 -34.83 -7.40
N ILE A 283 16.88 -35.23 -6.18
CA ILE A 283 16.07 -36.10 -5.31
C ILE A 283 14.80 -35.36 -4.89
N GLN A 284 14.91 -34.13 -4.39
CA GLN A 284 13.74 -33.32 -3.99
C GLN A 284 12.77 -33.06 -5.16
N GLU A 285 13.27 -32.76 -6.36
CA GLU A 285 12.43 -32.63 -7.57
C GLU A 285 11.67 -33.92 -7.88
N LYS A 286 12.30 -35.09 -7.71
CA LYS A 286 11.66 -36.40 -7.92
C LYS A 286 10.67 -36.74 -6.81
N GLU A 287 10.97 -36.42 -5.56
CA GLU A 287 10.06 -36.60 -4.42
C GLU A 287 8.79 -35.76 -4.60
N ASN A 288 8.93 -34.46 -4.88
CA ASN A 288 7.82 -33.57 -5.21
C ASN A 288 6.99 -34.09 -6.40
N LYS A 289 7.64 -34.65 -7.42
CA LYS A 289 6.95 -35.23 -8.58
C LYS A 289 6.23 -36.54 -8.27
N ILE A 290 6.76 -37.36 -7.35
CA ILE A 290 6.08 -38.54 -6.82
C ILE A 290 4.86 -38.13 -5.99
N GLU A 291 4.97 -37.08 -5.18
CA GLU A 291 3.85 -36.54 -4.39
C GLU A 291 2.73 -36.01 -5.29
N GLN A 292 3.05 -35.15 -6.27
CA GLN A 292 2.09 -34.70 -7.28
C GLN A 292 1.44 -35.87 -8.05
N LEU A 293 2.19 -36.93 -8.38
CA LEU A 293 1.62 -38.10 -9.04
C LEU A 293 0.68 -38.90 -8.12
N LYS A 294 0.95 -38.97 -6.81
CA LYS A 294 0.05 -39.57 -5.82
C LYS A 294 -1.24 -38.76 -5.65
N GLU A 295 -1.14 -37.43 -5.54
CA GLU A 295 -2.31 -36.54 -5.47
C GLU A 295 -3.19 -36.68 -6.71
N ASN A 296 -2.58 -36.63 -7.90
CA ASN A 296 -3.30 -36.84 -9.16
C ASN A 296 -3.93 -38.25 -9.26
N TYR A 297 -3.26 -39.28 -8.74
CA TYR A 297 -3.80 -40.64 -8.71
C TYR A 297 -5.02 -40.76 -7.79
N GLU A 298 -4.96 -40.23 -6.55
CA GLU A 298 -6.09 -40.25 -5.62
C GLU A 298 -7.26 -39.38 -6.13
N ALA A 299 -6.99 -38.21 -6.72
CA ALA A 299 -8.03 -37.38 -7.34
C ALA A 299 -8.72 -38.09 -8.53
N LEU A 300 -7.93 -38.75 -9.39
CA LEU A 300 -8.47 -39.53 -10.51
C LEU A 300 -9.30 -40.72 -10.00
N LYS A 301 -8.78 -41.46 -9.01
CA LYS A 301 -9.46 -42.58 -8.34
C LYS A 301 -10.78 -42.14 -7.72
N TYR A 302 -10.81 -41.04 -6.97
CA TYR A 302 -12.05 -40.48 -6.42
C TYR A 302 -13.07 -40.16 -7.53
N SER A 303 -12.64 -39.52 -8.62
CA SER A 303 -13.54 -39.22 -9.75
C SER A 303 -14.06 -40.48 -10.47
N LEU A 304 -13.31 -41.58 -10.43
CA LEU A 304 -13.72 -42.87 -10.99
C LEU A 304 -14.67 -43.61 -10.04
N GLU A 305 -14.46 -43.53 -8.73
CA GLU A 305 -15.38 -44.06 -7.72
C GLU A 305 -16.72 -43.32 -7.74
N GLU A 306 -16.70 -41.99 -7.88
CA GLU A 306 -17.89 -41.15 -8.06
C GLU A 306 -18.64 -41.51 -9.35
N LYS A 307 -17.95 -41.56 -10.50
CA LYS A 307 -18.57 -42.03 -11.78
C LYS A 307 -19.10 -43.45 -11.70
N GLN A 308 -18.43 -44.37 -10.99
CA GLN A 308 -18.94 -45.72 -10.78
C GLN A 308 -20.20 -45.73 -9.90
N LYS A 309 -20.29 -44.85 -8.90
CA LYS A 309 -21.48 -44.68 -8.08
C LYS A 309 -22.64 -44.13 -8.90
N ASP A 310 -22.42 -43.06 -9.68
CA ASP A 310 -23.43 -42.48 -10.58
C ASP A 310 -23.94 -43.51 -11.60
N LEU A 311 -23.03 -44.28 -12.22
CA LEU A 311 -23.41 -45.36 -13.14
C LEU A 311 -24.20 -46.48 -12.45
N ARG A 312 -23.86 -46.85 -11.21
CA ARG A 312 -24.64 -47.82 -10.42
C ARG A 312 -26.02 -47.29 -10.06
N GLU A 313 -26.14 -46.00 -9.73
CA GLU A 313 -27.43 -45.35 -9.44
C GLU A 313 -28.29 -45.28 -10.71
N GLN A 314 -27.71 -44.94 -11.87
CA GLN A 314 -28.40 -44.99 -13.17
C GLN A 314 -28.84 -46.41 -13.53
N ILE A 315 -27.98 -47.42 -13.38
CA ILE A 315 -28.35 -48.83 -13.59
C ILE A 315 -29.51 -49.23 -12.66
N GLY A 316 -29.43 -48.88 -11.38
CA GLY A 316 -30.51 -49.14 -10.42
C GLY A 316 -31.84 -48.46 -10.77
N PHE A 317 -31.79 -47.24 -11.31
CA PHE A 317 -32.95 -46.53 -11.83
C PHE A 317 -33.55 -47.23 -13.06
N TYR A 318 -32.72 -47.57 -14.06
CA TYR A 318 -33.19 -48.29 -15.25
C TYR A 318 -33.71 -49.70 -14.93
N ASP A 319 -33.08 -50.45 -14.03
CA ASP A 319 -33.59 -51.72 -13.50
C ASP A 319 -34.91 -51.55 -12.74
N GLY A 320 -35.12 -50.40 -12.10
CA GLY A 320 -36.40 -50.00 -11.53
C GLY A 320 -37.46 -49.79 -12.61
N MET A 321 -37.16 -49.00 -13.64
CA MET A 321 -38.04 -48.76 -14.78
C MET A 321 -38.37 -50.03 -15.56
N ILE A 322 -37.39 -50.92 -15.78
CA ILE A 322 -37.59 -52.22 -16.46
C ILE A 322 -38.54 -53.09 -15.65
N ARG A 323 -38.37 -53.17 -14.32
CA ARG A 323 -39.30 -53.91 -13.44
C ARG A 323 -40.70 -53.29 -13.41
N GLU A 324 -40.83 -51.97 -13.46
CA GLU A 324 -42.13 -51.31 -13.56
C GLU A 324 -42.79 -51.54 -14.93
N ALA A 325 -42.01 -51.50 -16.01
CA ALA A 325 -42.49 -51.79 -17.37
C ALA A 325 -42.91 -53.26 -17.50
N GLN A 326 -42.16 -54.20 -16.93
CA GLN A 326 -42.54 -55.62 -16.82
C GLN A 326 -43.86 -55.79 -16.05
N ARG A 327 -43.99 -55.19 -14.85
CA ARG A 327 -45.26 -55.22 -14.10
C ARG A 327 -46.42 -54.64 -14.90
N LYS A 328 -46.24 -53.51 -15.60
CA LYS A 328 -47.27 -52.93 -16.47
C LYS A 328 -47.64 -53.86 -17.62
N LEU A 329 -46.65 -54.50 -18.25
CA LEU A 329 -46.84 -55.48 -19.31
C LEU A 329 -47.60 -56.72 -18.80
N ASP A 330 -47.29 -57.21 -17.60
CA ASP A 330 -48.00 -58.32 -16.96
C ASP A 330 -49.44 -57.92 -16.59
N ILE A 331 -49.67 -56.72 -16.04
CA ILE A 331 -51.02 -56.16 -15.82
C ILE A 331 -51.79 -56.02 -17.14
N TYR A 332 -51.12 -55.66 -18.24
CA TYR A 332 -51.75 -55.56 -19.57
C TYR A 332 -52.10 -56.94 -20.15
N LYS A 333 -51.29 -57.97 -19.88
CA LYS A 333 -51.61 -59.38 -20.19
C LYS A 333 -52.77 -59.89 -19.35
N GLU A 334 -52.77 -59.67 -18.03
CA GLU A 334 -53.87 -60.06 -17.13
C GLU A 334 -55.19 -59.41 -17.54
N LYS A 335 -55.16 -58.13 -17.90
CA LYS A 335 -56.33 -57.39 -18.44
C LYS A 335 -56.64 -57.72 -19.90
N ASN A 336 -55.91 -58.66 -20.50
CA ASN A 336 -56.11 -59.16 -21.87
C ASN A 336 -56.19 -58.02 -22.92
N ILE A 337 -55.36 -56.99 -22.73
CA ILE A 337 -55.43 -55.74 -23.51
C ILE A 337 -55.11 -55.97 -24.98
N GLU A 338 -54.35 -57.01 -25.34
CA GLU A 338 -54.14 -57.40 -26.74
C GLU A 338 -55.46 -57.74 -27.45
N SER A 339 -56.40 -58.40 -26.76
CA SER A 339 -57.76 -58.66 -27.28
C SER A 339 -58.57 -57.37 -27.41
N ILE A 340 -58.45 -56.45 -26.45
CA ILE A 340 -59.11 -55.13 -26.50
C ILE A 340 -58.54 -54.26 -27.64
N LEU A 341 -57.23 -54.35 -27.90
CA LEU A 341 -56.57 -53.66 -29.02
C LEU A 341 -57.01 -54.22 -30.38
N ALA A 342 -57.15 -55.54 -30.49
CA ALA A 342 -57.73 -56.18 -31.68
C ALA A 342 -59.18 -55.70 -31.89
N GLN A 343 -60.02 -55.71 -30.85
CA GLN A 343 -61.38 -55.17 -30.90
C GLN A 343 -61.43 -53.66 -31.24
N TYR A 344 -60.45 -52.87 -30.81
CA TYR A 344 -60.34 -51.46 -31.16
C TYR A 344 -59.92 -51.24 -32.63
N GLN A 345 -59.05 -52.09 -33.16
CA GLN A 345 -58.71 -52.10 -34.59
C GLN A 345 -59.90 -52.56 -35.44
N GLU A 346 -60.64 -53.58 -35.00
CA GLU A 346 -61.92 -53.97 -35.61
C GLU A 346 -62.95 -52.85 -35.53
N LYS A 347 -63.03 -52.09 -34.42
CA LYS A 347 -63.91 -50.92 -34.30
C LYS A 347 -63.67 -49.91 -35.43
N GLN A 348 -62.42 -49.64 -35.79
CA GLN A 348 -62.11 -48.69 -36.88
C GLN A 348 -62.55 -49.24 -38.25
N GLN A 349 -62.46 -50.56 -38.47
CA GLN A 349 -63.02 -51.21 -39.66
C GLN A 349 -64.56 -51.23 -39.64
N LEU A 350 -65.18 -51.41 -38.48
CA LEU A 350 -66.63 -51.37 -38.30
C LEU A 350 -67.18 -49.94 -38.49
N GLU A 351 -66.49 -48.90 -38.03
CA GLU A 351 -66.88 -47.49 -38.24
C GLU A 351 -66.82 -47.12 -39.72
N SER A 352 -65.77 -47.52 -40.45
CA SER A 352 -65.72 -47.31 -41.91
C SER A 352 -66.79 -48.11 -42.66
N ARG A 353 -67.07 -49.35 -42.24
CA ARG A 353 -68.17 -50.15 -42.80
C ARG A 353 -69.53 -49.54 -42.49
N LEU A 354 -69.72 -48.96 -41.30
CA LEU A 354 -70.93 -48.26 -40.90
C LEU A 354 -71.12 -46.99 -41.74
N GLN A 355 -70.07 -46.23 -42.03
CA GLN A 355 -70.13 -45.10 -42.98
C GLN A 355 -70.49 -45.53 -44.41
N VAL A 356 -69.99 -46.67 -44.89
CA VAL A 356 -70.40 -47.22 -46.20
C VAL A 356 -71.87 -47.63 -46.17
N LEU A 357 -72.32 -48.33 -45.13
CA LEU A 357 -73.71 -48.76 -44.97
C LEU A 357 -74.67 -47.57 -44.78
N GLN A 358 -74.23 -46.49 -44.13
CA GLN A 358 -74.97 -45.22 -44.05
C GLN A 358 -75.08 -44.57 -45.43
N LYS A 359 -74.01 -44.54 -46.24
CA LYS A 359 -74.10 -44.03 -47.62
C LYS A 359 -75.02 -44.87 -48.51
N GLU A 360 -75.04 -46.19 -48.34
CA GLU A 360 -76.01 -47.07 -49.02
C GLU A 360 -77.43 -46.79 -48.54
N TYR A 361 -77.65 -46.62 -47.23
CA TYR A 361 -78.94 -46.25 -46.65
C TYR A 361 -79.42 -44.88 -47.14
N ASP A 362 -78.55 -43.87 -47.15
CA ASP A 362 -78.84 -42.51 -47.63
C ASP A 362 -79.15 -42.52 -49.14
N ALA A 363 -78.48 -43.35 -49.92
CA ALA A 363 -78.78 -43.53 -51.35
C ALA A 363 -80.16 -44.17 -51.57
N LEU A 364 -80.50 -45.26 -50.87
CA LEU A 364 -81.85 -45.86 -50.95
C LEU A 364 -82.93 -44.91 -50.40
N THR A 365 -82.61 -44.13 -49.37
CA THR A 365 -83.56 -43.17 -48.77
C THR A 365 -83.74 -41.94 -49.66
N SER A 366 -82.72 -41.54 -50.43
CA SER A 366 -82.82 -40.49 -51.46
C SER A 366 -83.81 -40.83 -52.56
N ASP A 367 -83.90 -42.09 -52.99
CA ASP A 367 -84.94 -42.53 -53.95
C ASP A 367 -86.35 -42.42 -53.33
N VAL A 368 -86.51 -42.77 -52.06
CA VAL A 368 -87.78 -42.59 -51.32
C VAL A 368 -88.12 -41.12 -51.12
N GLN A 369 -87.14 -40.26 -50.81
CA GLN A 369 -87.34 -38.81 -50.69
C GLN A 369 -87.71 -38.16 -52.03
N ASN A 370 -87.15 -38.61 -53.16
CA ASN A 370 -87.58 -38.15 -54.47
C ASN A 370 -89.05 -38.52 -54.76
N ILE A 371 -89.48 -39.72 -54.37
CA ILE A 371 -90.89 -40.13 -54.46
C ILE A 371 -91.76 -39.26 -53.53
N GLU A 372 -91.31 -38.97 -52.30
CA GLU A 372 -92.04 -38.12 -51.36
C GLU A 372 -92.18 -36.68 -51.88
N VAL A 373 -91.15 -36.10 -52.50
CA VAL A 373 -91.20 -34.78 -53.15
C VAL A 373 -92.17 -34.76 -54.34
N GLN A 374 -92.24 -35.84 -55.13
CA GLN A 374 -93.24 -35.97 -56.21
C GLN A 374 -94.68 -36.05 -55.67
N TYR A 375 -94.91 -36.80 -54.59
CA TYR A 375 -96.24 -36.84 -53.96
C TYR A 375 -96.60 -35.53 -53.27
N GLN A 376 -95.64 -34.80 -52.69
CA GLN A 376 -95.87 -33.48 -52.11
C GLN A 376 -96.19 -32.41 -53.17
N SER A 377 -95.57 -32.44 -54.36
CA SER A 377 -95.93 -31.51 -55.44
C SER A 377 -97.36 -31.77 -55.92
N LEU A 378 -97.74 -33.03 -56.14
CA LEU A 378 -99.10 -33.42 -56.54
C LEU A 378 -100.15 -33.06 -55.47
N LEU A 379 -99.85 -33.27 -54.19
CA LEU A 379 -100.72 -32.85 -53.08
C LEU A 379 -100.87 -31.33 -52.99
N ASN A 380 -99.82 -30.57 -53.30
CA ASN A 380 -99.90 -29.10 -53.34
C ASN A 380 -100.66 -28.59 -54.57
N GLU A 381 -100.58 -29.27 -55.71
CA GLU A 381 -101.39 -28.97 -56.90
C GLU A 381 -102.89 -29.16 -56.59
N VAL A 382 -103.27 -30.31 -56.02
CA VAL A 382 -104.65 -30.58 -55.56
C VAL A 382 -105.10 -29.60 -54.47
N ARG A 383 -104.24 -29.23 -53.52
CA ARG A 383 -104.57 -28.20 -52.51
C ARG A 383 -104.83 -26.84 -53.15
N ASN A 384 -104.04 -26.44 -54.15
CA ASN A 384 -104.22 -25.17 -54.85
C ASN A 384 -105.55 -25.14 -55.63
N GLU A 385 -105.96 -26.26 -56.24
CA GLU A 385 -107.29 -26.37 -56.84
C GLU A 385 -108.41 -26.24 -55.80
N ILE A 386 -108.33 -26.99 -54.69
CA ILE A 386 -109.32 -26.93 -53.59
C ILE A 386 -109.39 -25.50 -53.03
N GLN A 387 -108.26 -24.83 -52.83
CA GLN A 387 -108.22 -23.48 -52.27
C GLN A 387 -108.73 -22.43 -53.27
N SER A 388 -108.49 -22.61 -54.57
CA SER A 388 -109.11 -21.81 -55.64
C SER A 388 -110.64 -21.93 -55.66
N VAL A 389 -111.17 -23.15 -55.54
CA VAL A 389 -112.62 -23.40 -55.44
C VAL A 389 -113.19 -22.82 -54.14
N THR A 390 -112.50 -23.03 -53.01
CA THR A 390 -112.92 -22.51 -51.70
C THR A 390 -112.96 -20.99 -51.67
N ASN A 391 -111.98 -20.31 -52.29
CA ASN A 391 -111.97 -18.86 -52.40
C ASN A 391 -113.13 -18.32 -53.26
N LYS A 392 -113.49 -19.00 -54.37
CA LYS A 392 -114.68 -18.67 -55.17
C LYS A 392 -115.97 -18.83 -54.37
N ILE A 393 -116.10 -19.91 -53.60
CA ILE A 393 -117.27 -20.14 -52.74
C ILE A 393 -117.35 -19.10 -51.62
N ASN A 394 -116.24 -18.78 -50.96
CA ASN A 394 -116.20 -17.77 -49.90
C ASN A 394 -116.49 -16.35 -50.41
N ALA A 395 -116.07 -16.00 -51.63
CA ALA A 395 -116.45 -14.73 -52.26
C ALA A 395 -117.98 -14.64 -52.42
N ASN A 396 -118.61 -15.65 -53.01
CA ASN A 396 -120.07 -15.72 -53.17
C ASN A 396 -120.81 -15.69 -51.82
N ILE A 397 -120.31 -16.41 -50.80
CA ILE A 397 -120.87 -16.38 -49.44
C ILE A 397 -120.78 -14.96 -48.85
N THR A 398 -119.66 -14.27 -49.05
CA THR A 398 -119.46 -12.91 -48.51
C THR A 398 -120.41 -11.90 -49.15
N GLU A 399 -120.64 -11.98 -50.47
CA GLU A 399 -121.64 -11.16 -51.16
C GLU A 399 -123.06 -11.43 -50.62
N ILE A 400 -123.44 -12.70 -50.47
CA ILE A 400 -124.75 -13.10 -49.93
C ILE A 400 -124.93 -12.62 -48.48
N VAL A 401 -123.92 -12.77 -47.62
CA VAL A 401 -123.96 -12.34 -46.22
C VAL A 401 -124.06 -10.82 -46.10
N ASN A 402 -123.32 -10.07 -46.92
CA ASN A 402 -123.42 -8.61 -46.93
C ASN A 402 -124.81 -8.14 -47.36
N HIS A 403 -125.36 -8.73 -48.44
CA HIS A 403 -126.71 -8.41 -48.89
C HIS A 403 -127.80 -8.78 -47.86
N TYR A 404 -127.63 -9.90 -47.15
CA TYR A 404 -128.54 -10.31 -46.07
C TYR A 404 -128.48 -9.37 -44.86
N ASN A 405 -127.29 -8.86 -44.51
CA ASN A 405 -127.11 -7.90 -43.43
C ASN A 405 -127.73 -6.52 -43.73
N GLU A 406 -127.63 -6.03 -44.97
CA GLU A 406 -128.34 -4.81 -45.41
C GLU A 406 -129.86 -4.97 -45.27
N LEU A 407 -130.42 -6.11 -45.71
CA LEU A 407 -131.85 -6.41 -45.60
C LEU A 407 -132.32 -6.46 -44.13
N ILE A 408 -131.54 -7.05 -43.22
CA ILE A 408 -131.85 -7.05 -41.77
C ILE A 408 -131.88 -5.63 -41.20
N LEU A 409 -130.95 -4.76 -41.62
CA LEU A 409 -130.88 -3.39 -41.12
C LEU A 409 -132.11 -2.58 -41.55
N LEU A 410 -132.45 -2.66 -42.83
CA LEU A 410 -133.66 -2.03 -43.41
C LEU A 410 -134.94 -2.55 -42.75
N GLN A 411 -135.04 -3.86 -42.50
CA GLN A 411 -136.21 -4.47 -41.86
C GLN A 411 -136.35 -4.04 -40.38
N LYS A 412 -135.25 -3.80 -39.67
CA LYS A 412 -135.27 -3.20 -38.33
C LYS A 412 -135.72 -1.74 -38.33
N GLU A 413 -135.29 -0.94 -39.31
CA GLU A 413 -135.78 0.44 -39.45
C GLU A 413 -137.27 0.50 -39.79
N GLU A 414 -137.75 -0.38 -40.68
CA GLU A 414 -139.18 -0.54 -40.95
C GLU A 414 -139.96 -0.96 -39.69
N GLN A 415 -139.48 -1.95 -38.94
CA GLN A 415 -140.16 -2.39 -37.71
C GLN A 415 -140.24 -1.27 -36.68
N ASN A 416 -139.16 -0.52 -36.43
CA ASN A 416 -139.18 0.62 -35.51
C ASN A 416 -140.19 1.70 -35.94
N LYS A 417 -140.30 1.99 -37.24
CA LYS A 417 -141.33 2.91 -37.79
C LYS A 417 -142.74 2.36 -37.62
N ARG A 418 -142.95 1.05 -37.83
CA ARG A 418 -144.24 0.36 -37.63
C ARG A 418 -144.64 0.31 -36.16
N GLU A 419 -143.72 0.06 -35.25
CA GLU A 419 -144.00 -0.03 -33.81
C GLU A 419 -144.37 1.35 -33.22
N ALA A 420 -143.73 2.42 -33.71
CA ALA A 420 -144.10 3.79 -33.38
C ALA A 420 -145.51 4.15 -33.87
N SER A 421 -145.87 3.82 -35.12
CA SER A 421 -147.22 4.10 -35.65
C SER A 421 -148.31 3.23 -35.02
N LEU A 422 -148.03 1.96 -34.72
CA LEU A 422 -148.95 1.07 -34.00
C LEU A 422 -149.21 1.58 -32.58
N LYS A 423 -148.21 2.04 -31.82
CA LYS A 423 -148.43 2.65 -30.50
C LYS A 423 -149.33 3.89 -30.57
N GLN A 424 -149.16 4.72 -31.59
CA GLN A 424 -149.98 5.91 -31.82
C GLN A 424 -151.44 5.55 -32.20
N GLN A 425 -151.64 4.50 -33.02
CA GLN A 425 -152.98 4.02 -33.38
C GLN A 425 -153.68 3.27 -32.24
N LEU A 426 -152.96 2.51 -31.42
CA LEU A 426 -153.54 1.79 -30.27
C LEU A 426 -154.09 2.76 -29.22
N GLN A 427 -153.44 3.91 -29.02
CA GLN A 427 -154.01 5.03 -28.24
C GLN A 427 -155.32 5.57 -28.84
N SER A 428 -155.43 5.71 -30.16
CA SER A 428 -156.69 6.13 -30.81
C SER A 428 -157.78 5.05 -30.78
N ALA A 429 -157.40 3.77 -30.78
CA ALA A 429 -158.34 2.65 -30.69
C ALA A 429 -158.93 2.51 -29.28
N ILE A 430 -158.12 2.67 -28.22
CA ILE A 430 -158.59 2.71 -26.82
C ILE A 430 -159.63 3.81 -26.66
N ALA A 431 -159.36 5.02 -27.16
CA ALA A 431 -160.29 6.15 -27.12
C ALA A 431 -161.61 5.93 -27.88
N SER A 432 -161.68 4.94 -28.79
CA SER A 432 -162.91 4.56 -29.48
C SER A 432 -163.59 3.33 -28.86
N ILE A 433 -162.84 2.42 -28.23
CA ILE A 433 -163.40 1.29 -27.48
C ILE A 433 -164.17 1.79 -26.25
N ASP A 434 -163.75 2.92 -25.65
CA ASP A 434 -164.54 3.63 -24.63
C ASP A 434 -165.88 4.16 -25.16
N ASN A 435 -166.01 4.48 -26.46
CA ASN A 435 -167.32 4.81 -27.06
C ASN A 435 -168.18 3.56 -27.27
N ASP A 436 -167.61 2.44 -27.72
CA ASP A 436 -168.32 1.15 -27.86
C ASP A 436 -168.82 0.62 -26.50
N LEU A 437 -168.01 0.77 -25.44
CA LEU A 437 -168.36 0.36 -24.08
C LEU A 437 -169.61 1.10 -23.56
N ASN A 438 -169.71 2.41 -23.83
CA ASN A 438 -170.87 3.20 -23.44
C ASN A 438 -172.16 2.80 -24.19
N GLN A 439 -172.09 2.33 -25.45
CA GLN A 439 -173.28 1.84 -26.15
C GLN A 439 -173.65 0.40 -25.77
N LYS A 440 -172.69 -0.51 -25.60
CA LYS A 440 -172.95 -1.89 -25.14
C LYS A 440 -173.62 -1.96 -23.76
N GLN A 441 -173.43 -0.94 -22.91
CA GLN A 441 -174.12 -0.81 -21.63
C GLN A 441 -175.64 -0.54 -21.74
N ILE A 442 -176.14 -0.07 -22.89
CA ILE A 442 -177.54 0.39 -23.01
C ILE A 442 -178.53 -0.77 -23.26
N GLU A 443 -178.30 -1.65 -24.25
CA GLU A 443 -179.28 -2.69 -24.63
C GLU A 443 -179.07 -4.08 -24.02
N LEU A 444 -177.99 -4.27 -23.26
CA LEU A 444 -177.88 -5.36 -22.28
C LEU A 444 -179.05 -5.35 -21.27
N GLY A 445 -179.78 -4.23 -21.17
CA GLY A 445 -181.00 -4.07 -20.39
C GLY A 445 -182.21 -4.92 -20.82
N GLN A 446 -182.29 -5.45 -22.05
CA GLN A 446 -183.48 -6.21 -22.51
C GLN A 446 -183.28 -7.74 -22.61
N LEU A 447 -182.11 -8.25 -22.23
CA LEU A 447 -181.89 -9.67 -21.89
C LEU A 447 -182.65 -10.12 -20.60
N LYS A 448 -183.56 -9.29 -20.07
CA LYS A 448 -184.15 -9.36 -18.72
C LYS A 448 -185.66 -9.67 -18.68
N SER A 449 -186.24 -10.18 -19.76
CA SER A 449 -187.63 -10.68 -19.80
C SER A 449 -187.70 -12.02 -20.54
N GLU A 450 -186.80 -12.94 -20.20
CA GLU A 450 -187.03 -14.01 -19.20
C GLU A 450 -187.70 -15.22 -19.86
N GLU A 451 -186.98 -16.32 -20.14
CA GLU A 451 -186.43 -17.28 -19.15
C GLU A 451 -187.50 -18.10 -18.41
N LYS A 452 -188.78 -17.69 -18.41
CA LYS A 452 -189.76 -18.25 -17.46
C LYS A 452 -190.75 -19.27 -18.03
N ILE A 453 -190.36 -20.54 -17.79
CA ILE A 453 -191.18 -21.57 -17.10
C ILE A 453 -191.92 -22.63 -17.94
N SER A 454 -191.27 -23.82 -18.05
CA SER A 454 -191.81 -25.16 -17.69
C SER A 454 -192.83 -25.94 -18.58
N ALA A 455 -193.04 -27.27 -18.46
CA ALA A 455 -192.17 -28.41 -18.06
C ALA A 455 -192.89 -29.80 -18.17
N ASN A 456 -192.33 -30.73 -18.98
CA ASN A 456 -191.88 -32.11 -18.63
C ASN A 456 -192.81 -33.27 -18.09
N ILE A 457 -192.20 -34.49 -18.08
CA ILE A 457 -192.42 -35.78 -17.33
C ILE A 457 -192.73 -37.04 -18.21
N GLN A 458 -192.30 -38.27 -17.77
CA GLN A 458 -191.70 -39.31 -18.66
C GLN A 458 -192.13 -40.83 -18.59
N PRO A 459 -191.60 -41.76 -17.73
CA PRO A 459 -191.01 -43.02 -18.28
C PRO A 459 -191.23 -44.41 -17.60
N TYR A 460 -190.71 -45.46 -18.28
CA TYR A 460 -190.37 -46.86 -17.88
C TYR A 460 -191.50 -47.88 -17.57
N GLU A 461 -191.80 -48.73 -18.56
CA GLU A 461 -192.60 -49.96 -18.37
C GLU A 461 -191.88 -51.16 -19.02
N LYS A 462 -191.14 -51.93 -18.20
CA LYS A 462 -190.23 -53.02 -18.65
C LYS A 462 -190.90 -54.37 -18.86
N GLU A 463 -192.19 -54.48 -18.56
CA GLU A 463 -192.83 -55.76 -18.21
C GLU A 463 -194.01 -56.14 -19.13
N ILE A 464 -194.45 -55.25 -20.02
CA ILE A 464 -195.45 -55.58 -21.05
C ILE A 464 -194.78 -56.41 -22.16
N LYS A 465 -194.81 -57.73 -21.92
CA LYS A 465 -194.79 -58.81 -22.90
C LYS A 465 -193.46 -59.47 -23.26
N GLN A 466 -192.83 -59.97 -22.20
CA GLN A 466 -192.42 -61.40 -22.11
C GLN A 466 -193.61 -62.41 -22.26
N LEU A 467 -194.78 -61.94 -22.74
CA LEU A 467 -196.11 -62.55 -22.66
C LEU A 467 -196.84 -62.59 -24.03
N GLU A 468 -196.10 -62.38 -25.12
CA GLU A 468 -196.42 -62.83 -26.51
C GLU A 468 -195.13 -63.44 -27.12
N LEU A 469 -194.47 -64.42 -26.50
CA LEU A 469 -194.92 -65.78 -26.12
C LEU A 469 -195.32 -66.62 -27.34
N GLU A 470 -194.75 -67.83 -27.35
CA GLU A 470 -195.01 -69.04 -28.12
C GLU A 470 -196.50 -69.51 -28.09
N ILE A 471 -197.48 -68.63 -28.33
CA ILE A 471 -198.90 -68.97 -28.43
C ILE A 471 -199.41 -68.57 -29.82
N THR A 472 -199.68 -69.60 -30.64
CA THR A 472 -199.86 -69.70 -32.11
C THR A 472 -198.55 -69.83 -32.88
N GLU A 473 -198.05 -71.05 -33.13
CA GLU A 473 -198.53 -72.02 -34.16
C GLU A 473 -198.39 -71.51 -35.60
#